data_AF-A0A659SGB1-F1
#
_entry.id   AF-A0A659SGB1-F1
#
_cell.length_a   1.000
_cell.length_b   1.000
_cell.length_c   1.000
_cell.angle_alpha   90.00
_cell.angle_beta   90.00
_cell.angle_gamma   90.00
#
_symmetry.space_group_name_H-M   'P 1'
#
loop_
_entity.id
_entity.type
_entity.pdbx_description
1 polymer ?
#
loop_
_entity_poly.entity_id
_entity_poly.type
_entity_poly.pdbx_seq_one_letter_code
_entity_poly.pdbx_strand_id
1 'polypeptide(L)' 'GLASQSGEEVIAFLRELRDRGHPLINVTHDPLIAAQAERIIEIHDGKIVHNPPAQEKRREQGVDAAVVNTAPGWR' A
#
# COMPACT_ATOMS: atom_id res chain seq x y z
N GLY A 1 6.09 11.12 -24.11
CA GLY A 1 5.62 12.07 -23.07
C GLY A 1 4.12 11.88 -22.85
N LEU A 2 3.60 12.30 -21.69
CA LEU A 2 2.25 12.11 -21.12
C LEU A 2 2.09 11.03 -20.02
N ALA A 3 3.08 10.17 -19.77
CA ALA A 3 3.00 9.12 -18.75
C ALA A 3 3.79 9.40 -17.46
N SER A 4 4.82 10.25 -17.49
CA SER A 4 5.81 10.33 -16.41
C SER A 4 5.33 11.11 -15.18
N GLN A 5 4.83 12.33 -15.38
CA GLN A 5 4.42 13.21 -14.28
C GLN A 5 3.12 12.71 -13.61
N SER A 6 2.16 12.28 -14.42
CA SER A 6 0.91 11.64 -13.99
C SER A 6 1.12 10.26 -13.35
N GLY A 7 2.11 9.49 -13.81
CA GLY A 7 2.44 8.17 -13.23
C GLY A 7 2.98 8.26 -11.80
N GLU A 8 3.89 9.21 -11.54
CA GLU A 8 4.44 9.45 -10.21
C GLU A 8 3.37 9.97 -9.23
N GLU A 9 2.51 10.90 -9.66
CA GLU A 9 1.39 11.41 -8.87
C GLU A 9 0.38 10.30 -8.49
N VAL A 10 0.02 9.43 -9.44
CA VAL A 10 -0.85 8.26 -9.17
C VAL A 10 -0.21 7.32 -8.17
N ILE A 11 1.09 7.01 -8.31
CA ILE A 11 1.81 6.15 -7.36
C ILE A 11 1.90 6.79 -5.97
N ALA A 12 2.08 8.12 -5.88
CA ALA A 12 2.07 8.85 -4.60
C ALA A 12 0.70 8.77 -3.91
N PHE A 13 -0.40 9.01 -4.63
CA PHE A 13 -1.76 8.89 -4.08
C PHE A 13 -2.10 7.44 -3.65
N LEU A 14 -1.68 6.45 -4.45
CA LEU A 14 -1.85 5.04 -4.12
C LEU A 14 -1.02 4.59 -2.90
N ARG A 15 0.10 5.25 -2.60
CA ARG A 15 0.83 5.08 -1.33
C ARG A 15 0.03 5.68 -0.17
N GLU A 16 -0.45 6.92 -0.31
CA GLU A 16 -1.22 7.59 0.75
C GLU A 16 -2.47 6.79 1.17
N LEU A 17 -3.23 6.24 0.22
CA LEU A 17 -4.37 5.37 0.54
C LEU A 17 -3.96 4.12 1.34
N ARG A 18 -2.82 3.52 0.98
CA ARG A 18 -2.24 2.35 1.66
C ARG A 18 -1.79 2.69 3.08
N ASP A 19 -1.12 3.83 3.25
CA ASP A 19 -0.62 4.32 4.54
C ASP A 19 -1.79 4.65 5.49
N ARG A 20 -2.95 5.07 4.94
CA ARG A 20 -4.24 5.17 5.65
C ARG A 20 -4.90 3.82 5.97
N GLY A 21 -4.21 2.69 5.76
CA GLY A 21 -4.66 1.35 6.11
C GLY A 21 -5.51 0.61 5.05
N HIS A 22 -5.65 1.15 3.83
CA HIS A 22 -6.44 0.49 2.79
C HIS A 22 -5.63 -0.58 2.06
N PRO A 23 -6.13 -1.81 1.90
CA PRO A 23 -5.46 -2.82 1.09
C PRO A 23 -5.50 -2.43 -0.40
N LEU A 24 -4.33 -2.43 -1.04
CA LEU A 24 -4.18 -2.12 -2.46
C LEU A 24 -3.54 -3.30 -3.20
N ILE A 25 -4.07 -3.61 -4.38
CA ILE A 25 -3.46 -4.53 -5.35
C ILE A 25 -3.19 -3.75 -6.63
N ASN A 26 -1.97 -3.83 -7.14
CA ASN A 26 -1.57 -3.27 -8.43
C ASN A 26 -1.06 -4.39 -9.34
N VAL A 27 -1.43 -4.36 -10.61
CA VAL A 27 -0.94 -5.29 -11.64
C VAL A 27 -0.13 -4.47 -12.64
N THR A 28 1.16 -4.76 -12.74
CA THR A 28 2.10 -4.03 -13.60
C THR A 28 3.10 -4.98 -14.24
N HIS A 29 3.58 -4.63 -15.42
CA HIS A 29 4.74 -5.26 -16.07
C HIS A 29 6.03 -4.47 -15.85
N ASP A 30 5.96 -3.30 -15.19
CA ASP A 30 7.12 -2.47 -14.85
C ASP A 30 7.75 -2.94 -13.53
N PRO A 31 9.00 -3.44 -13.54
CA PRO A 31 9.68 -3.92 -12.34
C PRO A 31 9.99 -2.78 -11.34
N LEU A 32 10.15 -1.53 -11.79
CA LEU A 32 10.40 -0.37 -10.92
C LEU A 32 9.16 0.01 -10.11
N ILE A 33 7.97 -0.26 -10.64
CA ILE A 33 6.70 -0.10 -9.91
C ILE A 33 6.47 -1.30 -8.98
N ALA A 34 6.72 -2.52 -9.46
CA ALA A 34 6.58 -3.73 -8.64
C ALA A 34 7.48 -3.71 -7.39
N ALA A 35 8.74 -3.25 -7.52
CA ALA A 35 9.71 -3.11 -6.44
C ALA A 35 9.28 -2.18 -5.28
N GLN A 36 8.21 -1.39 -5.46
CA GLN A 36 7.68 -0.48 -4.43
C GLN A 36 6.56 -1.12 -3.57
N ALA A 37 6.12 -2.33 -3.90
CA ALA A 37 5.14 -3.08 -3.12
C ALA A 37 5.79 -3.74 -1.88
N GLU A 38 5.00 -3.98 -0.82
CA GLU A 38 5.45 -4.81 0.31
C GLU A 38 5.49 -6.30 -0.05
N ARG A 39 4.72 -6.73 -1.06
CA ARG A 39 4.71 -8.09 -1.57
C ARG A 39 4.59 -8.05 -3.08
N ILE A 40 5.41 -8.83 -3.76
CA ILE A 40 5.37 -9.04 -5.20
C ILE A 40 4.91 -10.48 -5.41
N ILE A 41 3.90 -10.69 -6.26
CA ILE A 41 3.44 -12.02 -6.66
C ILE A 41 3.59 -12.08 -8.18
N GLU A 42 4.41 -13.02 -8.67
CA GLU A 42 4.67 -13.16 -10.10
C GLU A 42 3.80 -14.28 -10.68
N ILE A 43 3.17 -13.99 -11.82
CA ILE A 43 2.24 -14.89 -12.50
C ILE A 43 2.68 -15.02 -13.96
N HIS A 44 2.94 -16.26 -14.39
CA HIS A 44 3.21 -16.60 -15.79
C HIS A 44 2.23 -17.70 -16.23
N ASP A 45 1.64 -17.57 -17.42
CA ASP A 45 0.67 -18.52 -17.99
C ASP A 45 -0.46 -18.94 -17.03
N GLY A 46 -0.98 -17.96 -16.27
CA GLY A 46 -2.05 -18.17 -15.28
C GLY A 46 -1.62 -18.89 -14.00
N LYS A 47 -0.31 -19.15 -13.81
CA LYS A 47 0.25 -19.84 -12.64
C LYS A 47 1.12 -18.88 -11.82
N ILE A 48 0.97 -18.93 -10.51
CA ILE A 48 1.87 -18.24 -9.59
C ILE A 48 3.24 -18.94 -9.64
N VAL A 49 4.28 -18.20 -10.02
CA VAL A 49 5.67 -18.72 -10.08
C VAL A 49 6.54 -18.26 -8.91
N HIS A 50 6.20 -17.12 -8.30
CA HIS A 50 6.88 -16.60 -7.12
C HIS A 50 5.87 -15.88 -6.21
N ASN A 51 5.92 -16.20 -4.90
CA ASN A 51 4.98 -15.68 -3.90
C ASN A 51 5.61 -15.65 -2.49
N PRO A 52 6.59 -14.76 -2.25
CA PRO A 52 7.19 -14.57 -0.94
C PRO A 52 6.15 -14.03 0.06
N PRO A 53 6.40 -14.14 1.38
CA PRO A 53 5.64 -13.36 2.36
C PRO A 53 5.82 -11.85 2.11
N ALA A 54 4.89 -11.05 2.61
CA ALA A 54 5.07 -9.60 2.60
C ALA A 54 6.32 -9.24 3.41
N GLN A 55 7.15 -8.35 2.87
CA GLN A 55 8.26 -7.75 3.59
C GLN A 55 7.68 -6.92 4.74
N GLU A 56 8.11 -7.20 5.96
CA GLU A 56 7.68 -6.43 7.13
C GLU A 56 8.33 -5.05 7.13
N LYS A 57 7.72 -4.12 6.38
CA LYS A 57 7.88 -2.70 6.64
C LYS A 57 7.24 -2.43 8.00
N ARG A 58 8.10 -2.39 9.02
CA ARG A 58 7.76 -2.04 10.41
C ARG A 58 6.81 -0.84 10.38
N ARG A 59 5.60 -1.03 10.91
CA ARG A 59 4.57 0.01 11.02
C ARG A 59 4.98 1.03 12.09
N GLU A 60 5.97 1.85 11.77
CA GLU A 60 6.35 2.99 12.59
C GLU A 60 5.30 4.09 12.43
N GLN A 61 4.31 4.06 13.33
CA GLN A 61 3.33 5.13 13.60
C GLN A 61 2.23 5.24 12.51
N GLY A 62 0.98 5.62 12.82
CA GLY A 62 0.45 6.09 14.11
C GLY A 62 -0.42 5.07 14.86
N VAL A 63 -0.19 5.00 16.17
CA VAL A 63 -1.18 4.52 17.14
C VAL A 63 -2.19 5.64 17.35
N ASP A 64 -3.40 5.50 16.81
CA ASP A 64 -4.50 6.45 17.07
C ASP A 64 -5.18 6.14 18.43
N ALA A 65 -4.40 6.25 19.51
CA ALA A 65 -4.87 6.10 20.88
C ALA A 65 -5.25 7.45 21.53
N ALA A 66 -5.58 8.46 20.72
CA ALA A 66 -5.71 9.84 21.18
C ALA A 66 -7.14 10.43 21.15
N VAL A 67 -8.09 9.82 20.43
CA VAL A 67 -9.39 10.49 20.14
C VAL A 67 -10.61 9.95 20.91
N VAL A 68 -10.58 8.74 21.51
CA VAL A 68 -11.77 8.16 22.16
C VAL A 68 -11.54 7.66 23.59
N ASN A 69 -11.03 8.52 24.47
CA ASN A 69 -11.32 8.41 25.91
C ASN A 69 -11.30 9.74 26.67
N THR A 70 -12.38 10.52 26.54
CA THR A 70 -12.82 11.44 27.61
C THR A 70 -14.33 11.38 27.82
N ALA A 71 -14.72 10.53 28.79
CA ALA A 71 -15.90 10.60 29.64
C ALA A 71 -17.33 10.37 29.06
N PRO A 72 -18.20 9.64 29.78
CA PRO A 72 -19.65 9.65 29.57
C PRO A 72 -20.29 10.85 30.27
N GLY A 73 -21.27 11.51 29.64
CA GLY A 73 -21.99 12.57 30.33
C GLY A 73 -22.89 13.46 29.48
N TRP A 74 -23.97 12.90 28.90
CA TRP A 74 -25.17 13.65 28.48
C TRP A 74 -26.46 12.85 28.78
N ARG A 75 -26.83 12.81 30.07
CA ARG A 75 -28.22 12.93 30.56
C ARG A 75 -28.24 12.98 32.08
#